data_AF-A0A099YBE2-F1
#
_entry.id   AF-A0A099YBE2-F1
#
_cell.length_a   1.000
_cell.length_b   1.000
_cell.length_c   1.000
_cell.angle_alpha   90.00
_cell.angle_beta   90.00
_cell.angle_gamma   90.00
#
_symmetry.space_group_name_H-M   'P 1'
#
loop_
_entity.id
_entity.type
_entity.pdbx_description
1 polymer ?
#
loop_
_entity_poly.entity_id
_entity_poly.type
_entity_poly.pdbx_seq_one_letter_code
_entity_poly.pdbx_strand_id
1 'polypeptide(L)'
;MPLHNNHNEQLIRPTTLVRKNSLFAKSTAGAKANAIWYSIVQTAKLNHLDVFKYLETLLNAFTKRETPEIEAYLPWAREIQ
;
A
#
# COMPACT_ATOMS: atom_id res chain seq x y z
N MET A 1 8.65 16.89 23.15
CA MET A 1 8.19 15.71 22.37
C MET A 1 7.16 14.96 23.20
N PRO A 2 5.98 14.62 22.66
CA PRO A 2 5.04 13.77 23.39
C PRO A 2 5.67 12.38 23.56
N LEU A 3 5.67 11.84 24.77
CA LEU A 3 6.25 10.53 25.13
C LEU A 3 5.36 9.34 24.72
N HIS A 4 4.22 9.60 24.08
CA HIS A 4 3.27 8.55 23.71
C HIS A 4 3.51 8.06 22.28
N ASN A 5 3.92 6.80 22.16
CA ASN A 5 4.07 6.09 20.89
C ASN A 5 2.72 5.58 20.32
N ASN A 6 1.59 5.90 20.96
CA ASN A 6 0.29 5.27 20.71
C ASN A 6 -0.14 5.39 19.23
N HIS A 7 0.18 6.51 18.58
CA HIS A 7 -0.06 6.69 17.14
C HIS A 7 0.77 5.71 16.29
N ASN A 8 2.08 5.59 16.59
CA ASN A 8 2.98 4.68 15.91
C ASN A 8 2.62 3.21 16.17
N GLU A 9 2.18 2.89 17.38
CA GLU A 9 1.66 1.57 17.73
C GLU A 9 0.36 1.25 16.98
N GLN A 10 -0.52 2.24 16.79
CA GLN A 10 -1.74 2.07 16.02
C GLN A 10 -1.45 1.88 14.52
N LEU A 11 -0.42 2.54 14.00
CA LEU A 11 0.04 2.38 12.62
C LEU A 11 0.70 1.01 12.37
N ILE A 12 1.39 0.43 13.36
CA ILE A 12 2.05 -0.90 13.20
C ILE A 12 1.10 -2.08 13.44
N ARG A 13 0.05 -1.91 14.26
CA ARG A 13 -0.94 -2.96 14.59
C ARG A 13 -1.50 -3.71 13.38
N PRO A 14 -1.89 -3.07 12.26
CA PRO A 14 -2.36 -3.77 11.07
C PRO A 14 -1.33 -4.76 10.52
N THR A 15 -0.05 -4.37 10.47
CA THR A 15 1.05 -5.23 10.01
C THR A 15 1.20 -6.45 10.92
N THR A 16 1.11 -6.27 12.24
CA THR A 16 1.23 -7.36 13.22
C THR A 16 0.05 -8.34 13.15
N LEU A 17 -1.17 -7.83 12.98
CA LEU A 17 -2.38 -8.65 12.78
C LEU A 17 -2.33 -9.43 11.47
N VAL A 18 -1.79 -8.83 10.41
CA VAL A 18 -1.73 -9.46 9.09
C VAL A 18 -0.64 -10.52 9.04
N ARG A 19 0.47 -10.36 9.76
CA ARG A 19 1.44 -11.46 9.94
C ARG A 19 0.78 -12.70 10.56
N LYS A 20 -0.21 -12.51 11.44
CA LYS A 20 -0.95 -13.59 12.08
C LYS A 20 -1.99 -14.24 11.14
N ASN A 21 -2.55 -13.48 10.19
CA ASN A 21 -3.63 -13.91 9.30
C ASN A 21 -3.21 -14.16 7.83
N SER A 22 -1.97 -13.85 7.45
CA SER A 22 -1.50 -13.96 6.08
C SER A 22 -0.87 -15.33 5.83
N LEU A 23 -1.42 -16.06 4.86
CA LEU A 23 -0.88 -17.32 4.35
C LEU A 23 0.53 -17.16 3.75
N PHE A 24 0.95 -15.93 3.43
CA PHE A 24 2.23 -15.61 2.79
C PHE A 24 3.25 -14.95 3.73
N ALA A 25 2.87 -14.53 4.93
CA ALA A 25 3.79 -13.82 5.85
C ALA A 25 4.80 -14.72 6.59
N LYS A 26 4.85 -16.02 6.30
CA LYS A 26 5.80 -16.96 6.92
C LYS A 26 7.19 -16.92 6.29
N SER A 27 7.30 -16.52 5.02
CA SER A 27 8.59 -16.38 4.32
C SER A 27 9.04 -14.92 4.27
N THR A 28 10.35 -14.69 4.17
CA THR A 28 10.93 -13.36 4.00
C THR A 28 10.41 -12.67 2.72
N ALA A 29 10.25 -13.45 1.65
CA ALA A 29 9.69 -12.98 0.39
C ALA A 29 8.24 -12.51 0.54
N GLY A 30 7.38 -13.28 1.21
CA GLY A 30 5.99 -12.88 1.40
C GLY A 30 5.81 -11.77 2.44
N ALA A 31 6.68 -11.67 3.44
CA ALA A 31 6.73 -10.51 4.32
C ALA A 31 7.08 -9.22 3.54
N LYS A 32 8.05 -9.29 2.63
CA LYS A 32 8.42 -8.16 1.75
C LYS A 32 7.26 -7.77 0.82
N ALA A 33 6.62 -8.75 0.18
CA ALA A 33 5.45 -8.50 -0.67
C ALA A 33 4.30 -7.83 0.10
N ASN A 34 3.98 -8.33 1.30
CA ASN A 34 2.97 -7.72 2.16
C ASN A 34 3.33 -6.27 2.54
N ALA A 35 4.58 -6.01 2.91
CA ALA A 35 5.02 -4.66 3.26
C ALA A 35 4.85 -3.67 2.09
N ILE A 36 5.14 -4.10 0.86
CA ILE A 36 4.93 -3.29 -0.35
C ILE A 36 3.43 -3.00 -0.53
N TRP A 37 2.58 -4.01 -0.45
CA TRP A 37 1.12 -3.85 -0.58
C TRP A 37 0.55 -2.86 0.45
N TYR A 38 0.94 -2.97 1.72
CA TYR A 38 0.51 -2.03 2.75
C TYR A 38 1.01 -0.62 2.49
N SER A 39 2.24 -0.48 2.03
CA SER A 39 2.80 0.84 1.70
C SER A 39 1.98 1.52 0.61
N ILE A 40 1.58 0.80 -0.44
CA ILE A 40 0.72 1.31 -1.52
C ILE A 40 -0.65 1.74 -0.98
N VAL A 41 -1.32 0.86 -0.22
CA VAL A 41 -2.64 1.14 0.37
C VAL A 41 -2.59 2.34 1.32
N GLN A 42 -1.58 2.40 2.18
CA GLN A 42 -1.44 3.47 3.14
C GLN A 42 -1.14 4.81 2.44
N THR A 43 -0.32 4.79 1.39
CA THR A 43 -0.02 5.99 0.59
C THR A 43 -1.27 6.49 -0.14
N ALA A 44 -2.08 5.59 -0.71
CA ALA A 44 -3.36 5.96 -1.33
C ALA A 44 -4.31 6.61 -0.30
N LYS A 45 -4.43 6.04 0.90
CA LYS A 45 -5.23 6.62 2.00
C LYS A 45 -4.72 8.00 2.43
N LEU A 46 -3.40 8.17 2.53
CA LEU A 46 -2.79 9.46 2.89
C LEU A 46 -3.01 10.53 1.81
N ASN A 47 -3.22 10.13 0.55
CA ASN A 47 -3.60 11.02 -0.55
C ASN A 47 -5.13 11.15 -0.70
N HIS A 48 -5.91 10.67 0.29
CA HIS A 48 -7.38 10.74 0.29
C HIS A 48 -8.07 10.02 -0.88
N LEU A 49 -7.42 9.03 -1.48
CA LEU A 49 -7.97 8.26 -2.59
C LEU A 49 -8.88 7.13 -2.12
N ASP A 50 -9.85 6.77 -2.96
CA ASP A 50 -10.54 5.48 -2.85
C ASP A 50 -9.55 4.37 -3.20
N VAL A 51 -9.12 3.63 -2.18
CA VAL A 51 -8.11 2.58 -2.29
C VAL A 51 -8.51 1.52 -3.32
N PHE A 52 -9.79 1.14 -3.38
CA PHE A 52 -10.22 0.08 -4.28
C PHE A 52 -10.12 0.54 -5.74
N LYS A 53 -10.65 1.73 -6.05
CA LYS A 53 -10.58 2.31 -7.40
C LYS A 53 -9.13 2.58 -7.84
N TYR A 54 -8.30 3.05 -6.92
CA TYR A 54 -6.89 3.27 -7.19
C TYR A 54 -6.17 1.96 -7.56
N LEU A 55 -6.39 0.89 -6.79
CA LEU A 55 -5.80 -0.42 -7.08
C LEU A 55 -6.31 -1.01 -8.40
N GLU A 56 -7.60 -0.87 -8.69
CA GLU A 56 -8.19 -1.30 -9.96
C GLU A 56 -7.53 -0.58 -11.14
N THR A 57 -7.36 0.75 -11.04
CA THR A 57 -6.71 1.57 -12.07
C THR A 57 -5.26 1.16 -12.26
N LEU A 58 -4.52 0.99 -11.17
CA LEU A 58 -3.12 0.57 -11.17
C LEU A 58 -2.96 -0.79 -11.85
N LEU A 59 -3.73 -1.80 -11.43
CA LEU A 59 -3.64 -3.15 -11.99
C LEU A 59 -4.07 -3.20 -13.46
N ASN A 60 -5.11 -2.45 -13.84
CA ASN A 60 -5.54 -2.33 -15.23
C ASN A 60 -4.51 -1.62 -16.12
N ALA A 61 -3.73 -0.69 -15.57
CA ALA A 61 -2.64 -0.06 -16.30
C ALA A 61 -1.47 -1.02 -16.53
N PHE A 62 -1.11 -1.79 -15.50
CA PHE A 62 -0.03 -2.79 -15.58
C PHE A 62 -0.31 -3.90 -16.59
N THR A 63 -1.56 -4.32 -16.77
CA THR A 63 -1.90 -5.36 -17.75
C THR A 63 -1.90 -4.86 -19.20
N LYS A 64 -1.96 -3.55 -19.42
CA LYS A 64 -2.13 -2.94 -20.75
C LYS A 64 -0.84 -2.43 -21.40
N ARG A 65 0.27 -2.30 -20.66
CA ARG A 65 1.51 -1.69 -21.17
C ARG A 65 2.75 -2.53 -20.84
N GLU A 66 3.60 -2.77 -21.84
CA GLU A 66 4.91 -3.42 -21.66
C GLU A 66 5.92 -2.55 -20.90
N THR A 67 5.78 -1.22 -20.99
CA THR A 67 6.52 -0.23 -20.19
C THR A 67 5.55 0.78 -19.57
N PRO A 68 5.08 0.55 -18.34
CA PRO A 68 4.23 1.52 -17.66
C PRO A 68 5.06 2.74 -17.24
N GLU A 69 4.59 3.92 -17.61
CA GLU A 69 5.11 5.19 -17.10
C GLU A 69 4.59 5.35 -15.67
N ILE A 70 5.39 4.92 -14.70
CA ILE A 70 4.97 4.70 -13.31
C ILE A 70 4.50 6.02 -12.68
N GLU A 71 5.12 7.13 -13.06
CA GLU A 71 4.86 8.47 -12.56
C GLU A 71 3.39 8.90 -12.72
N ALA A 72 2.74 8.51 -13.82
CA ALA A 72 1.35 8.85 -14.10
C ALA A 72 0.37 8.13 -13.16
N TYR A 73 0.79 7.02 -12.54
CA TYR A 73 -0.06 6.19 -11.68
C TYR A 73 0.22 6.39 -10.19
N LEU A 74 1.09 7.34 -9.83
CA LEU A 74 1.39 7.60 -8.42
C LEU A 74 0.19 8.28 -7.73
N PRO A 75 0.00 8.07 -6.42
CA PRO A 75 -1.16 8.60 -5.68
C PRO A 75 -1.31 10.13 -5.69
N TRP A 76 -0.24 10.86 -6.03
CA TRP A 76 -0.21 12.32 -6.12
C TRP A 76 -0.22 12.82 -7.58
N ALA A 77 -0.30 11.90 -8.56
CA ALA A 77 -0.39 12.27 -9.96
C ALA A 77 -1.75 12.94 -10.23
N ARG A 78 -1.75 13.98 -11.07
CA ARG A 78 -2.95 14.75 -11.40
C ARG A 78 -4.04 13.91 -12.08
N GLU A 79 -3.65 12.83 -12.75
CA GLU A 79 -4.57 11.91 -13.45
C GLU A 79 -5.32 10.97 -12.49
N ILE A 80 -4.82 10.83 -11.26
CA ILE A 80 -5.34 9.88 -10.25
C ILE A 80 -6.15 10.58 -9.15
N GLN A 81 -5.99 11.91 -8.98
CA GLN A 81 -6.74 12.71 -8.00
C GLN A 81 -8.23 12.90 -8.35
#